data_AF-A0A1A1YYD9-F1
#
_entry.id   AF-A0A1A1YYD9-F1
#
_cell.length_a   1.000
_cell.length_b   1.000
_cell.length_c   1.000
_cell.angle_alpha   90.00
_cell.angle_beta   90.00
_cell.angle_gamma   90.00
#
_symmetry.space_group_name_H-M   'P 1'
#
loop_
_entity.id
_entity.type
_entity.pdbx_description
1 polymer ?
#
loop_
_entity_poly.entity_id
_entity_poly.type
_entity_poly.pdbx_seq_one_letter_code
_entity_poly.pdbx_strand_id
1 'polypeptide(L)'
;MSTPKLADSTDSFLRFALRADATCSGLMGIAGIPLAGWLADVSGTTKAFEYTVSAFFIAFAIGVFAIAAMPSVKRSGIVIAAGNVLYTVGAVVFVLADVFPLTATGIVLTLATGVYTLVMAELQYTGWRRAKA
;
A
#
# COMPACT_ATOMS: atom_id res chain seq x y z
N MET A 1 -7.38 23.59 -28.47
CA MET A 1 -6.74 22.60 -27.57
C MET A 1 -7.73 21.46 -27.38
N SER A 2 -7.46 20.28 -27.93
CA SER A 2 -8.28 19.09 -27.65
C SER A 2 -7.79 18.44 -26.37
N THR A 3 -8.68 18.31 -25.39
CA THR A 3 -8.43 17.53 -24.18
C THR A 3 -8.21 16.08 -24.58
N PRO A 4 -7.06 15.46 -24.26
CA PRO A 4 -6.82 14.06 -24.59
C PRO A 4 -7.89 13.16 -23.93
N LYS A 5 -8.46 12.23 -24.69
CA LYS A 5 -9.36 11.21 -24.16
C LYS A 5 -8.57 10.30 -23.21
N LEU A 6 -8.98 10.24 -21.95
CA LEU A 6 -8.42 9.37 -20.89
C LEU A 6 -8.42 7.86 -21.22
N ALA A 7 -9.07 7.48 -22.33
CA ALA A 7 -9.23 6.10 -22.79
C ALA A 7 -8.10 5.60 -23.72
N ASP A 8 -7.25 6.47 -24.28
CA ASP A 8 -6.15 6.08 -25.18
C ASP A 8 -4.76 6.03 -24.51
N SER A 9 -4.67 6.31 -23.20
CA SER A 9 -3.40 6.23 -22.48
C SER A 9 -3.15 4.77 -22.07
N THR A 10 -2.17 4.14 -22.72
CA THR A 10 -1.79 2.73 -22.51
C THR A 10 -1.51 2.39 -21.03
N ASP A 11 -1.23 3.38 -20.19
CA ASP A 11 -0.95 3.25 -18.76
C ASP A 11 -2.11 3.66 -17.82
N SER A 12 -3.30 4.00 -18.33
CA SER A 12 -4.41 4.58 -17.56
C SER A 12 -4.84 3.70 -16.37
N PHE A 13 -4.99 2.39 -16.59
CA PHE A 13 -5.34 1.45 -15.51
C PHE A 13 -4.25 1.32 -14.46
N LEU A 14 -2.97 1.36 -14.86
CA LEU A 14 -1.84 1.35 -13.92
C LEU A 14 -1.85 2.63 -13.06
N ARG A 15 -2.12 3.79 -13.66
CA ARG A 15 -2.26 5.05 -12.89
C ARG A 15 -3.41 5.01 -11.91
N PHE A 16 -4.55 4.44 -12.32
CA PHE A 16 -5.68 4.23 -11.42
C PHE A 16 -5.29 3.34 -10.23
N ALA A 17 -4.67 2.19 -10.49
CA ALA A 17 -4.24 1.26 -9.44
C ALA A 17 -3.24 1.90 -8.46
N LEU A 18 -2.27 2.68 -8.97
CA LEU A 18 -1.32 3.42 -8.13
C LEU A 18 -2.02 4.47 -7.25
N ARG A 19 -2.96 5.24 -7.80
CA ARG A 19 -3.71 6.25 -7.05
C ARG A 19 -4.65 5.64 -6.02
N ALA A 20 -5.29 4.51 -6.36
CA ALA A 20 -6.16 3.78 -5.44
C ALA A 20 -5.35 3.28 -4.24
N ASP A 21 -4.21 2.64 -4.49
CA ASP A 21 -3.29 2.19 -3.43
C ASP A 21 -2.79 3.35 -2.57
N ALA A 22 -2.32 4.44 -3.20
CA ALA A 22 -1.88 5.63 -2.46
C ALA A 22 -2.99 6.23 -1.58
N THR A 23 -4.23 6.26 -2.08
CA THR A 23 -5.37 6.77 -1.32
C THR A 23 -5.68 5.88 -0.12
N CYS A 24 -5.80 4.57 -0.33
CA CYS A 24 -6.08 3.62 0.74
C CYS A 24 -4.97 3.61 1.79
N SER A 25 -3.71 3.52 1.36
CA SER A 25 -2.53 3.61 2.23
C SER A 25 -2.50 4.92 3.02
N GLY A 26 -2.74 6.05 2.37
CA GLY A 26 -2.75 7.36 3.03
C GLY A 26 -3.86 7.47 4.07
N LEU A 27 -5.07 7.00 3.75
CA LEU A 27 -6.19 6.95 4.70
C LEU A 27 -5.89 6.05 5.90
N MET A 28 -5.31 4.86 5.67
CA MET A 28 -4.91 3.96 6.76
C MET A 28 -3.85 4.61 7.66
N GLY A 29 -2.82 5.23 7.07
CA GLY A 29 -1.78 5.90 7.85
C GLY A 29 -2.30 7.11 8.63
N ILE A 30 -3.16 7.95 8.03
CA ILE A 30 -3.76 9.10 8.72
C ILE A 30 -4.69 8.65 9.86
N ALA A 31 -5.51 7.63 9.62
CA ALA A 31 -6.40 7.06 10.64
C ALA A 31 -5.61 6.36 11.77
N GLY A 32 -4.47 5.76 11.45
CA GLY A 32 -3.59 5.10 12.40
C GLY A 32 -3.01 6.04 13.46
N ILE A 33 -2.75 7.31 13.14
CA ILE A 33 -2.18 8.28 14.10
C ILE A 33 -3.07 8.47 15.36
N PRO A 34 -4.34 8.89 15.26
CA PRO A 34 -5.20 9.03 16.43
C PRO A 34 -5.56 7.68 17.06
N LEU A 35 -5.52 6.58 16.30
CA LEU A 35 -5.85 5.24 16.78
C LEU A 35 -4.67 4.47 17.36
N ALA A 36 -3.43 4.94 17.24
CA ALA A 36 -2.21 4.18 17.56
C ALA A 36 -2.20 3.63 18.99
N GLY A 37 -2.73 4.39 19.96
CA GLY A 37 -2.85 3.94 21.33
C GLY A 37 -3.79 2.73 21.46
N TRP A 38 -5.00 2.86 20.91
CA TRP A 38 -5.99 1.80 20.92
C TRP A 38 -5.55 0.58 20.10
N LEU A 39 -4.95 0.81 18.92
CA LEU A 39 -4.40 -0.24 18.07
C LEU A 39 -3.35 -1.05 18.83
N ALA A 40 -2.38 -0.40 19.48
CA ALA A 40 -1.35 -1.09 20.25
C ALA A 40 -1.96 -1.98 21.36
N ASP A 41 -2.95 -1.45 22.09
CA ASP A 41 -3.61 -2.18 23.18
C ASP A 41 -4.38 -3.41 22.66
N VAL A 42 -5.11 -3.29 21.54
CA VAL A 42 -5.90 -4.41 20.99
C VAL A 42 -5.08 -5.38 20.15
N SER A 43 -3.99 -4.94 19.51
CA SER A 43 -3.17 -5.75 18.61
C SER A 43 -2.03 -6.48 19.34
N GLY A 44 -1.62 -6.01 20.52
CA GLY A 44 -0.47 -6.55 21.24
C GLY A 44 0.87 -5.97 20.76
N THR A 45 0.85 -4.82 20.07
CA THR A 45 2.07 -4.11 19.64
C THR A 45 2.40 -2.96 20.60
N THR A 46 3.28 -2.04 20.19
CA THR A 46 3.60 -0.82 20.94
C THR A 46 3.10 0.41 20.20
N LYS A 47 2.76 1.48 20.93
CA LYS A 47 2.35 2.75 20.33
C LYS A 47 3.41 3.31 19.37
N ALA A 48 4.69 3.17 19.72
CA ALA A 48 5.79 3.60 18.87
C ALA A 48 5.81 2.84 17.53
N PHE A 49 5.54 1.53 17.55
CA PHE A 49 5.42 0.72 16.34
C PHE A 49 4.24 1.19 15.48
N GLU A 50 3.06 1.36 16.07
CA GLU A 50 1.86 1.82 15.33
C GLU A 50 2.03 3.22 14.72
N TYR A 51 2.67 4.15 15.44
CA TYR A 51 3.05 5.45 14.86
C TYR A 51 4.04 5.32 13.71
N THR A 52 5.01 4.42 13.82
CA THR A 52 6.01 4.18 12.76
C THR A 52 5.34 3.61 11.51
N VAL A 53 4.45 2.63 11.67
CA VAL A 53 3.66 2.05 10.58
C VAL A 53 2.77 3.12 9.94
N SER A 54 2.09 3.94 10.75
CA SER A 54 1.26 5.04 10.26
C SER A 54 2.06 6.05 9.44
N ALA A 55 3.23 6.47 9.94
CA ALA A 55 4.13 7.38 9.25
C ALA A 55 4.66 6.77 7.94
N PHE A 56 5.00 5.48 7.94
CA PHE A 56 5.42 4.74 6.75
C PHE A 56 4.32 4.75 5.67
N PHE A 57 3.07 4.44 6.03
CA PHE A 57 1.95 4.45 5.08
C PHE A 57 1.68 5.84 4.49
N ILE A 58 1.79 6.89 5.30
CA ILE A 58 1.67 8.28 4.82
C ILE A 58 2.80 8.61 3.83
N ALA A 59 4.05 8.30 4.18
CA ALA A 59 5.20 8.54 3.32
C ALA A 59 5.10 7.76 2.00
N PHE A 60 4.70 6.49 2.08
CA PHE A 60 4.43 5.64 0.92
C PHE A 60 3.34 6.25 0.02
N ALA A 61 2.21 6.65 0.59
CA ALA A 61 1.11 7.27 -0.15
C ALA A 61 1.57 8.53 -0.90
N ILE A 62 2.33 9.41 -0.24
CA ILE A 62 2.91 10.61 -0.87
C ILE A 62 3.82 10.22 -2.05
N GLY A 63 4.72 9.27 -1.84
CA GLY A 63 5.64 8.78 -2.87
C GLY A 63 4.91 8.17 -4.08
N VAL A 64 3.90 7.34 -3.84
CA VAL A 64 3.11 6.71 -4.91
C VAL A 64 2.25 7.73 -5.66
N PHE A 65 1.67 8.73 -4.98
CA PHE A 65 0.97 9.82 -5.66
C PHE A 65 1.92 10.64 -6.55
N ALA A 66 3.14 10.92 -6.09
CA ALA A 66 4.15 11.61 -6.88
C ALA A 66 4.53 10.78 -8.13
N ILE A 67 4.75 9.47 -7.97
CA ILE A 67 5.00 8.56 -9.09
C ILE A 67 3.82 8.55 -10.07
N ALA A 68 2.59 8.47 -9.57
CA ALA A 68 1.38 8.45 -10.40
C ALA A 68 1.15 9.77 -11.17
N ALA A 69 1.84 10.86 -10.82
CA ALA A 69 1.85 12.13 -11.52
C ALA A 69 2.96 12.24 -12.59
N MET A 70 3.92 11.31 -12.65
CA MET A 70 5.01 11.34 -13.61
C MET A 70 4.53 11.11 -15.07
N PRO A 71 5.29 11.54 -16.09
CA PRO A 71 4.94 11.31 -17.50
C PRO A 71 4.86 9.83 -17.90
N SER A 72 5.68 8.98 -17.29
CA SER A 72 5.66 7.52 -17.50
C SER A 72 5.66 6.80 -16.16
N VAL A 73 4.73 5.85 -15.99
CA VAL A 73 4.57 5.09 -14.75
C VAL A 73 4.92 3.61 -14.89
N LYS A 74 5.25 3.13 -16.09
CA LYS A 74 5.44 1.69 -16.34
C LYS A 74 6.58 1.09 -15.51
N ARG A 75 7.76 1.71 -15.50
CA ARG A 75 8.90 1.19 -14.72
C ARG A 75 8.67 1.30 -13.22
N SER A 76 8.13 2.42 -12.75
CA SER A 76 7.86 2.62 -11.34
C SER A 76 6.71 1.74 -10.84
N GLY A 77 5.69 1.50 -11.67
CA GLY A 77 4.53 0.69 -11.31
C GLY A 77 4.86 -0.77 -10.99
N ILE A 78 5.79 -1.39 -11.71
CA ILE A 78 6.26 -2.74 -11.36
C ILE A 78 7.09 -2.76 -10.06
N VAL A 79 7.82 -1.68 -9.77
CA VAL A 79 8.56 -1.53 -8.52
C VAL A 79 7.60 -1.41 -7.34
N ILE A 80 6.52 -0.62 -7.46
CA ILE A 80 5.49 -0.51 -6.42
C ILE A 80 4.75 -1.84 -6.23
N ALA A 81 4.43 -2.55 -7.32
CA ALA A 81 3.82 -3.88 -7.22
C ALA A 81 4.72 -4.87 -6.47
N ALA A 82 6.03 -4.88 -6.77
CA ALA A 82 6.99 -5.71 -6.06
C ALA A 82 7.14 -5.30 -4.58
N GLY A 83 7.12 -4.00 -4.28
CA GLY A 83 7.11 -3.49 -2.90
C GLY A 83 5.89 -3.95 -2.11
N ASN A 84 4.71 -3.95 -2.73
CA ASN A 84 3.49 -4.46 -2.12
C ASN A 84 3.54 -5.97 -1.87
N VAL A 85 4.08 -6.76 -2.80
CA VAL A 85 4.34 -8.19 -2.57
C VAL A 85 5.31 -8.40 -1.40
N LEU A 86 6.40 -7.61 -1.35
CA LEU A 86 7.36 -7.68 -0.26
C LEU A 86 6.71 -7.33 1.08
N TYR A 87 5.83 -6.33 1.11
CA TYR A 87 5.06 -5.99 2.30
C TYR A 87 4.13 -7.13 2.71
N THR A 88 3.42 -7.76 1.75
CA THR A 88 2.58 -8.94 2.02
C THR A 88 3.39 -10.06 2.70
N VAL A 89 4.55 -10.39 2.13
CA VAL A 89 5.45 -11.41 2.70
C VAL A 89 5.93 -10.97 4.09
N GLY A 90 6.30 -9.70 4.23
CA GLY A 90 6.70 -9.11 5.51
C GLY A 90 5.62 -9.23 6.59
N ALA A 91 4.35 -9.00 6.24
CA ALA A 91 3.22 -9.14 7.16
C ALA A 91 3.04 -10.59 7.64
N VAL A 92 3.18 -11.58 6.73
CA VAL A 92 3.13 -13.00 7.10
C VAL A 92 4.31 -13.38 7.98
N VAL A 93 5.53 -12.99 7.60
CA VAL A 93 6.74 -13.25 8.38
C VAL A 93 6.66 -12.60 9.76
N PHE A 94 6.14 -11.37 9.86
CA PHE A 94 5.97 -10.66 11.12
C PHE A 94 5.06 -11.41 12.09
N VAL A 95 3.98 -12.01 11.61
CA VAL A 95 3.10 -12.88 12.41
C VAL A 95 3.81 -14.15 12.83
N LEU A 96 4.53 -14.82 11.91
CA LEU A 96 5.18 -16.10 12.18
C LEU A 96 6.46 -16.00 13.02
N ALA A 97 7.10 -14.85 13.04
CA ALA A 97 8.34 -14.61 13.76
C ALA A 97 8.12 -14.23 15.23
N ASP A 98 6.86 -14.08 15.68
CA ASP A 98 6.48 -13.74 17.06
C ASP A 98 7.26 -12.56 17.65
N VAL A 99 7.55 -11.54 16.81
CA VAL A 99 8.30 -10.34 17.21
C VAL A 99 7.55 -9.54 18.28
N PHE A 100 6.22 -9.61 18.24
CA PHE A 100 5.32 -9.07 19.25
C PHE A 100 4.37 -10.17 19.74
N PRO A 101 3.86 -10.07 20.99
CA PRO A 101 2.82 -10.95 21.51
C PRO A 101 1.45 -10.56 20.91
N LEU A 102 1.30 -10.77 19.60
CA LEU A 102 0.10 -10.35 18.88
C LEU A 102 -1.14 -11.05 19.42
N THR A 103 -2.20 -10.28 19.63
CA THR A 103 -3.53 -10.86 19.90
C THR A 103 -4.11 -11.47 18.61
N ALA A 104 -5.19 -12.23 18.73
CA ALA A 104 -5.95 -12.67 17.56
C ALA A 104 -6.37 -11.49 16.66
N THR A 105 -6.77 -10.36 17.26
CA THR A 105 -7.09 -9.12 16.54
C THR A 105 -5.86 -8.57 15.82
N GLY A 106 -4.70 -8.53 16.48
CA GLY A 106 -3.45 -8.09 15.87
C GLY A 106 -3.06 -8.92 14.66
N ILE A 107 -3.12 -10.26 14.78
CA ILE A 107 -2.89 -11.18 13.67
C ILE A 107 -3.82 -10.88 12.50
N VAL A 108 -5.13 -10.76 12.75
CA VAL A 108 -6.12 -10.48 11.71
C VAL A 108 -5.85 -9.13 11.04
N LEU A 109 -5.57 -8.08 11.80
CA LEU A 109 -5.28 -6.74 11.26
C LEU A 109 -4.00 -6.73 10.41
N THR A 110 -2.92 -7.38 10.88
CA THR A 110 -1.67 -7.49 10.13
C THR A 110 -1.87 -8.28 8.84
N LEU A 111 -2.52 -9.44 8.89
CA LEU A 111 -2.78 -10.26 7.70
C LEU A 111 -3.75 -9.58 6.74
N ALA A 112 -4.76 -8.85 7.25
CA ALA A 112 -5.67 -8.07 6.42
C ALA A 112 -4.92 -6.98 5.63
N THR A 113 -3.97 -6.29 6.27
CA THR A 113 -3.07 -5.35 5.59
C THR A 113 -2.21 -6.07 4.54
N GLY A 114 -1.71 -7.27 4.85
CA GLY A 114 -1.01 -8.13 3.89
C GLY A 114 -1.86 -8.46 2.65
N VAL A 115 -3.09 -8.96 2.85
CA VAL A 115 -4.04 -9.26 1.77
C VAL A 115 -4.35 -8.01 0.95
N TYR A 116 -4.57 -6.86 1.59
CA TYR A 116 -4.75 -5.58 0.92
C TYR A 116 -3.57 -5.26 -0.02
N THR A 117 -2.34 -5.36 0.46
CA THR A 117 -1.15 -5.08 -0.37
C THR A 117 -1.04 -6.05 -1.54
N LEU A 118 -1.39 -7.33 -1.34
CA LEU A 118 -1.38 -8.32 -2.41
C LEU A 118 -2.41 -8.00 -3.51
N VAL A 119 -3.62 -7.58 -3.13
CA VAL A 119 -4.65 -7.14 -4.08
C VAL A 119 -4.15 -5.93 -4.87
N MET A 120 -3.54 -4.95 -4.21
CA MET A 120 -2.98 -3.78 -4.90
C MET A 120 -1.82 -4.16 -5.83
N ALA A 121 -0.95 -5.08 -5.41
CA ALA A 121 0.12 -5.61 -6.26
C ALA A 121 -0.44 -6.26 -7.54
N GLU A 122 -1.50 -7.06 -7.43
CA GLU A 122 -2.11 -7.72 -8.60
C GLU A 122 -2.75 -6.71 -9.56
N LEU A 123 -3.42 -5.67 -9.04
CA LEU A 123 -3.97 -4.59 -9.86
C LEU A 123 -2.85 -3.82 -10.59
N GLN A 124 -1.78 -3.48 -9.89
CA GLN A 124 -0.62 -2.78 -10.46
C GLN A 124 0.09 -3.65 -11.49
N TYR A 125 0.29 -4.94 -11.21
CA TYR A 125 0.91 -5.87 -12.15
C TYR A 125 0.06 -6.07 -13.42
N THR A 126 -1.25 -6.21 -13.26
CA THR A 126 -2.18 -6.28 -14.38
C THR A 126 -2.15 -5.02 -15.23
N GLY A 127 -2.10 -3.84 -14.62
CA GLY A 127 -1.92 -2.57 -15.34
C GLY A 127 -0.58 -2.46 -16.04
N TRP A 128 0.49 -2.91 -15.40
CA TRP A 128 1.82 -2.95 -16.00
C TRP A 128 1.87 -3.85 -17.23
N ARG A 129 1.27 -5.05 -17.17
CA ARG A 129 1.20 -5.98 -18.31
C ARG A 129 0.40 -5.42 -19.49
N ARG A 130 -0.65 -4.65 -19.21
CA ARG A 130 -1.50 -4.01 -20.23
C ARG A 130 -0.86 -2.75 -20.83
N ALA A 131 0.07 -2.12 -20.09
CA ALA A 131 0.75 -0.92 -20.56
C ALA A 131 1.71 -1.20 -21.71
N LYS A 132 1.46 -0.57 -22.86
CA LYS A 132 2.41 -0.55 -23.97
C LYS A 132 3.56 0.41 -23.65
N ALA A 133 4.77 0.02 -24.07
CA ALA A 133 5.96 0.87 -23.97
C ALA A 133 5.86 2.05 -24.95
#